data_AF-A0A2V8MHY1-F1
#
_entry.id   AF-A0A2V8MHY1-F1
#
_cell.length_a   1.000
_cell.length_b   1.000
_cell.length_c   1.000
_cell.angle_alpha   90.00
_cell.angle_beta   90.00
_cell.angle_gamma   90.00
#
_symmetry.space_group_name_H-M   'P 1'
#
loop_
_entity.id
_entity.type
_entity.pdbx_description
1 polymer ?
#
loop_
_entity_poly.entity_id
_entity_poly.type
_entity_poly.pdbx_seq_one_letter_code
_entity_poly.pdbx_strand_id
1 'polypeptide(L)'
;MEYLDFAIELARSGGDVLKHYMRREKRIELKGRANLVTVADKESEALIISRIRQRYPNHAILAEESGAFGPSDAGEGKWIIDPLDGTTNFAHQYPFFCVSIGFEQRGDVLCGAVYDPWRDEMFSGARGLGSFMNDQRLHVSDAETLRSALVMTGFSYTFRK
;
A
#
# COMPACT_ATOMS: atom_id res chain seq x y z
N MET A 1 -13.30 -3.54 -13.20
CA MET A 1 -12.12 -4.39 -13.44
C MET A 1 -10.92 -3.51 -13.75
N GLU A 2 -10.98 -2.60 -14.73
CA GLU A 2 -9.85 -1.73 -15.10
C GLU A 2 -9.17 -1.01 -13.92
N TYR A 3 -9.92 -0.42 -12.98
CA TYR A 3 -9.32 0.24 -11.80
C TYR A 3 -8.68 -0.74 -10.81
N LEU A 4 -9.23 -1.95 -10.65
CA LEU A 4 -8.66 -2.98 -9.78
C LEU A 4 -7.36 -3.52 -10.38
N ASP A 5 -7.38 -3.84 -11.67
CA ASP A 5 -6.20 -4.34 -12.38
C ASP A 5 -5.08 -3.29 -12.31
N PHE A 6 -5.41 -2.02 -12.49
CA PHE A 6 -4.44 -0.94 -12.33
C PHE A 6 -3.97 -0.77 -10.89
N ALA A 7 -4.84 -0.92 -9.88
CA ALA A 7 -4.42 -0.90 -8.47
C ALA A 7 -3.40 -2.01 -8.15
N ILE A 8 -3.62 -3.21 -8.69
CA ILE A 8 -2.71 -4.36 -8.57
C ILE A 8 -1.36 -4.05 -9.24
N GLU A 9 -1.37 -3.48 -10.45
CA GLU A 9 -0.16 -3.07 -11.16
C GLU A 9 0.63 -2.00 -10.40
N LEU A 10 -0.05 -1.01 -9.83
CA LEU A 10 0.55 0.04 -9.01
C LEU A 10 1.20 -0.53 -7.76
N ALA A 11 0.47 -1.36 -7.01
CA ALA A 11 0.96 -1.99 -5.80
C ALA A 11 2.21 -2.86 -6.07
N ARG A 12 2.21 -3.67 -7.14
CA ARG A 12 3.41 -4.43 -7.57
C ARG A 12 4.58 -3.51 -7.90
N SER A 13 4.32 -2.45 -8.67
CA SER A 13 5.36 -1.52 -9.11
C SER A 13 6.02 -0.80 -7.92
N GLY A 14 5.24 -0.34 -6.94
CA GLY A 14 5.77 0.23 -5.70
C GLY A 14 6.53 -0.81 -4.88
N GLY A 15 5.97 -2.02 -4.75
CA GLY A 15 6.61 -3.12 -4.02
C GLY A 15 7.95 -3.55 -4.60
N ASP A 16 8.12 -3.49 -5.93
CA ASP A 16 9.40 -3.77 -6.59
C ASP A 16 10.48 -2.75 -6.21
N VAL A 17 10.12 -1.47 -6.03
CA VAL A 17 11.03 -0.44 -5.50
C VAL A 17 11.47 -0.81 -4.09
N LEU A 18 10.52 -1.11 -3.20
CA LEU A 18 10.81 -1.50 -1.82
C LEU A 18 11.72 -2.75 -1.74
N LYS A 19 11.43 -3.76 -2.57
CA LYS A 19 12.21 -5.00 -2.67
C LYS A 19 13.64 -4.76 -3.13
N HIS A 20 13.86 -3.82 -4.04
CA HIS A 20 15.19 -3.41 -4.49
C HIS A 20 16.02 -2.80 -3.35
N TYR A 21 15.42 -1.90 -2.57
CA TYR A 21 16.07 -1.28 -1.42
C TYR A 21 16.42 -2.30 -0.34
N MET A 22 15.49 -3.21 -0.02
CA MET A 22 15.72 -4.25 0.99
C MET A 22 16.86 -5.21 0.62
N ARG A 23 17.02 -5.53 -0.67
CA ARG A 23 18.13 -6.38 -1.15
C ARG A 23 19.47 -5.65 -1.15
N ARG A 24 19.47 -4.33 -1.43
CA ARG A 24 20.69 -3.50 -1.44
C ARG A 24 21.23 -3.21 -0.04
N GLU A 25 20.36 -3.10 0.96
CA GLU A 25 20.75 -2.74 2.31
C GLU A 25 21.63 -3.80 2.99
N LYS A 26 21.55 -5.08 2.59
CA LYS A 26 22.52 -6.12 3.00
C LYS A 26 23.98 -5.80 2.63
N ARG A 27 24.23 -4.86 1.71
CA ARG A 27 25.58 -4.48 1.25
C ARG A 27 26.09 -3.15 1.81
N ILE A 28 25.23 -2.32 2.39
CA ILE A 28 25.56 -0.94 2.79
C ILE A 28 25.21 -0.71 4.26
N GLU A 29 25.73 -1.55 5.14
CA GLU A 29 25.83 -1.21 6.55
C GLU A 29 26.91 -0.13 6.70
N LEU A 30 26.58 1.18 6.62
CA LEU A 30 27.37 2.26 7.26
C LEU A 30 26.89 3.71 7.04
N LYS A 31 25.74 3.99 6.41
CA LYS A 31 25.25 5.38 6.27
C LYS A 31 23.73 5.52 6.45
N GLY A 32 23.30 5.52 7.72
CA GLY A 32 22.01 6.08 8.18
C GLY A 32 20.73 5.39 7.68
N ARG A 33 20.26 4.37 8.41
CA ARG A 33 19.01 3.62 8.15
C ARG A 33 17.77 4.51 7.94
N ALA A 34 17.63 5.58 8.74
CA ALA A 34 16.49 6.50 8.62
C ALA A 34 16.41 7.20 7.26
N ASN A 35 17.55 7.53 6.66
CA ASN A 35 17.59 8.19 5.35
C ASN A 35 17.18 7.24 4.22
N LEU A 36 17.48 5.95 4.34
CA LEU A 36 17.14 4.96 3.31
C LEU A 36 15.64 4.68 3.25
N VAL A 37 15.00 4.57 4.42
CA VAL A 37 13.55 4.36 4.54
C VAL A 37 12.81 5.48 3.83
N THR A 38 13.18 6.73 4.12
CA THR A 38 12.62 7.92 3.47
C THR A 38 12.86 7.94 1.96
N VAL A 39 13.99 7.40 1.47
CA VAL A 39 14.26 7.33 0.01
C VAL A 39 13.41 6.24 -0.65
N ALA A 40 13.37 5.03 -0.07
CA ALA A 40 12.60 3.91 -0.62
C ALA A 40 11.11 4.25 -0.72
N ASP A 41 10.59 4.86 0.34
CA ASP A 41 9.22 5.30 0.46
C ASP A 41 8.85 6.38 -0.58
N LYS A 42 9.65 7.45 -0.67
CA LYS A 42 9.46 8.52 -1.67
C LYS A 42 9.60 8.04 -3.11
N GLU A 43 10.52 7.12 -3.39
CA GLU A 43 10.68 6.57 -4.74
C GLU A 43 9.51 5.66 -5.14
N SER A 44 8.99 4.86 -4.19
CA SER A 44 7.78 4.06 -4.37
C SER A 44 6.58 4.98 -4.67
N GLU A 45 6.38 6.00 -3.85
CA GLU A 45 5.29 6.98 -4.02
C GLU A 45 5.38 7.71 -5.37
N ALA A 46 6.56 8.24 -5.71
CA ALA A 46 6.76 8.99 -6.95
C ALA A 46 6.47 8.14 -8.19
N LEU A 47 6.86 6.86 -8.18
CA LEU A 47 6.56 5.92 -9.26
C LEU A 47 5.05 5.69 -9.39
N ILE A 48 4.36 5.44 -8.27
CA ILE A 48 2.91 5.21 -8.25
C ILE A 48 2.17 6.46 -8.77
N ILE A 49 2.49 7.65 -8.23
CA ILE A 49 1.87 8.92 -8.64
C ILE A 49 2.10 9.20 -10.12
N SER A 50 3.32 8.99 -10.62
CA SER A 50 3.67 9.19 -12.03
C SER A 50 2.79 8.33 -12.95
N ARG A 51 2.63 7.04 -12.62
CA ARG A 51 1.79 6.12 -13.39
C ARG A 51 0.31 6.51 -13.35
N ILE A 52 -0.20 6.90 -12.18
CA ILE A 52 -1.58 7.38 -12.06
C ILE A 52 -1.79 8.61 -12.95
N ARG A 53 -0.92 9.62 -12.88
CA ARG A 53 -1.04 10.84 -13.70
C ARG A 53 -0.94 10.56 -15.19
N GLN A 54 -0.15 9.57 -15.60
CA GLN A 54 -0.03 9.17 -16.99
C GLN A 54 -1.32 8.51 -17.51
N ARG A 55 -1.97 7.66 -16.71
CA ARG A 55 -3.17 6.93 -17.13
C ARG A 55 -4.47 7.72 -16.90
N TYR A 56 -4.54 8.44 -15.79
CA TYR A 56 -5.71 9.16 -15.30
C TYR A 56 -5.32 10.59 -14.86
N PRO A 57 -5.00 11.49 -15.81
CA PRO A 57 -4.52 12.84 -15.51
C PRO A 57 -5.52 13.71 -14.71
N ASN A 58 -6.80 13.38 -14.75
CA ASN A 58 -7.85 14.12 -14.05
C ASN A 58 -8.26 13.51 -12.70
N HIS A 59 -7.71 12.36 -12.31
CA HIS A 59 -8.05 11.77 -11.01
C HIS A 59 -7.33 12.50 -9.88
N ALA A 60 -8.01 12.63 -8.74
CA ALA A 60 -7.40 13.08 -7.50
C ALA A 60 -6.47 12.00 -6.93
N ILE A 61 -5.51 12.42 -6.10
CA ILE A 61 -4.57 11.55 -5.40
C ILE A 61 -4.49 12.02 -3.95
N LEU A 62 -4.55 11.07 -3.01
CA LEU A 62 -4.24 11.24 -1.60
C LEU A 62 -3.12 10.26 -1.27
N ALA A 63 -1.91 10.76 -1.05
CA ALA A 63 -0.76 9.94 -0.71
C ALA A 63 -0.24 10.30 0.69
N GLU A 64 0.31 9.33 1.43
CA GLU A 64 0.77 9.54 2.82
C GLU A 64 1.83 10.64 2.94
N GLU A 65 2.88 10.61 2.11
CA GLU A 65 4.03 11.50 2.25
C GLU A 65 3.79 12.85 1.57
N SER A 66 3.21 12.79 0.37
CA SER A 66 3.02 13.97 -0.45
C SER A 66 1.69 14.69 -0.14
N GLY A 67 0.70 14.01 0.43
CA GLY A 67 -0.61 14.58 0.75
C GLY A 67 -1.59 14.55 -0.43
N ALA A 68 -2.54 15.50 -0.45
CA ALA A 68 -3.63 15.52 -1.42
C ALA A 68 -3.32 16.41 -2.65
N PHE A 69 -3.63 15.92 -3.85
CA PHE A 69 -3.45 16.61 -5.13
C PHE A 69 -4.57 16.32 -6.12
N GLY A 70 -4.72 17.20 -7.12
CA GLY A 70 -5.71 17.04 -8.19
C GLY A 70 -7.01 17.80 -7.91
N PRO A 71 -8.07 17.55 -8.69
CA PRO A 71 -9.34 18.24 -8.53
C PRO A 71 -9.93 18.00 -7.13
N SER A 72 -10.53 19.05 -6.55
CA SER A 72 -11.21 18.98 -5.25
C SER A 72 -12.47 18.10 -5.28
N ASP A 73 -13.06 17.92 -6.46
CA ASP A 73 -14.20 17.03 -6.66
C ASP A 73 -13.70 15.65 -7.14
N ALA A 74 -13.80 14.65 -6.27
CA ALA A 74 -13.50 13.25 -6.56
C ALA A 74 -14.55 12.56 -7.47
N GLY A 75 -15.41 13.34 -8.14
CA GLY A 75 -16.44 12.87 -9.05
C GLY A 75 -15.92 11.97 -10.19
N GLU A 76 -14.70 12.23 -10.67
CA GLU A 76 -14.03 11.39 -11.68
C GLU A 76 -13.25 10.21 -11.07
N GLY A 77 -12.68 10.38 -9.88
CA GLY A 77 -11.99 9.32 -9.12
C GLY A 77 -10.87 9.86 -8.26
N LYS A 78 -10.55 9.15 -7.17
CA LYS A 78 -9.48 9.47 -6.23
C LYS A 78 -8.69 8.21 -5.88
N TRP A 79 -7.37 8.28 -6.04
CA TRP A 79 -6.44 7.23 -5.62
C TRP A 79 -5.91 7.51 -4.23
N ILE A 80 -5.98 6.54 -3.34
CA ILE A 80 -5.47 6.62 -1.96
C ILE A 80 -4.24 5.71 -1.89
N ILE A 81 -3.11 6.24 -1.44
CA ILE A 81 -1.81 5.59 -1.56
C ILE A 81 -1.09 5.61 -0.21
N ASP A 82 -0.71 4.44 0.25
CA ASP A 82 0.34 4.25 1.26
C ASP A 82 1.48 3.46 0.58
N PRO A 83 2.59 4.14 0.25
CA PRO A 83 3.70 3.57 -0.51
C PRO A 83 4.59 2.62 0.32
N LEU A 84 4.48 2.62 1.65
CA LEU A 84 5.19 1.76 2.59
C LEU A 84 4.48 1.69 3.95
N ASP A 85 3.49 0.80 4.08
CA ASP A 85 2.95 0.46 5.40
C ASP A 85 3.96 -0.44 6.12
N GLY A 86 4.25 -0.14 7.38
CA GLY A 86 5.27 -0.82 8.16
C GLY A 86 6.67 -0.21 8.03
N THR A 87 6.78 1.11 7.84
CA THR A 87 8.04 1.90 7.80
C THR A 87 9.05 1.52 8.90
N THR A 88 8.60 1.31 10.13
CA THR A 88 9.46 0.82 11.23
C THR A 88 9.97 -0.60 10.95
N ASN A 89 9.11 -1.51 10.52
CA ASN A 89 9.53 -2.87 10.18
C ASN A 89 10.55 -2.86 9.04
N PHE A 90 10.29 -2.08 8.00
CA PHE A 90 11.19 -1.90 6.87
C PHE A 90 12.57 -1.38 7.32
N ALA A 91 12.60 -0.33 8.18
CA ALA A 91 13.84 0.24 8.74
C ALA A 91 14.66 -0.77 9.55
N HIS A 92 13.99 -1.73 10.18
CA HIS A 92 14.59 -2.79 10.97
C HIS A 92 14.83 -4.08 10.17
N GLN A 93 14.60 -4.08 8.86
CA GLN A 93 14.66 -5.27 7.99
C GLN A 93 13.75 -6.41 8.47
N TYR A 94 12.70 -6.07 9.22
CA TYR A 94 11.69 -7.01 9.63
C TYR A 94 10.71 -7.23 8.45
N PRO A 95 10.52 -8.47 7.98
CA PRO A 95 9.87 -8.75 6.71
C PRO A 95 8.34 -8.69 6.82
N PHE A 96 7.79 -7.57 7.27
CA PHE A 96 6.35 -7.31 7.37
C PHE A 96 6.09 -5.84 7.05
N PHE A 97 5.86 -5.57 5.78
CA PHE A 97 5.56 -4.25 5.23
C PHE A 97 4.86 -4.46 3.89
N CYS A 98 4.10 -3.48 3.43
CA CYS A 98 3.35 -3.61 2.17
C CYS A 98 3.18 -2.27 1.46
N VAL A 99 2.72 -2.33 0.21
CA VAL A 99 2.17 -1.17 -0.51
C VAL A 99 0.66 -1.30 -0.52
N SER A 100 -0.06 -0.24 -0.18
CA SER A 100 -1.52 -0.21 -0.16
C SER A 100 -2.06 0.85 -1.13
N ILE A 101 -2.96 0.42 -2.02
CA ILE A 101 -3.62 1.25 -3.03
C ILE A 101 -5.13 1.10 -2.89
N GLY A 102 -5.84 2.21 -2.73
CA GLY A 102 -7.30 2.30 -2.78
C GLY A 102 -7.76 3.17 -3.94
N PHE A 103 -8.93 2.86 -4.48
CA PHE A 103 -9.63 3.72 -5.44
C PHE A 103 -11.04 4.04 -4.95
N GLU A 104 -11.31 5.34 -4.84
CA GLU A 104 -12.59 5.90 -4.43
C GLU A 104 -13.20 6.69 -5.59
N GLN A 105 -14.51 6.61 -5.77
CA GLN A 105 -15.24 7.46 -6.71
C GLN A 105 -16.52 7.96 -6.03
N ARG A 106 -16.73 9.28 -6.04
CA ARG A 106 -17.91 9.91 -5.39
C ARG A 106 -18.11 9.50 -3.92
N GLY A 107 -17.02 9.32 -3.18
CA GLY A 107 -17.03 8.94 -1.77
C GLY A 107 -17.14 7.42 -1.50
N ASP A 108 -17.35 6.60 -2.53
CA ASP A 108 -17.41 5.15 -2.39
C ASP A 108 -16.06 4.51 -2.77
N VAL A 109 -15.46 3.74 -1.87
CA VAL A 109 -14.29 2.90 -2.19
C VAL A 109 -14.74 1.74 -3.06
N LEU A 110 -14.29 1.72 -4.31
CA LEU A 110 -14.73 0.74 -5.31
C LEU A 110 -13.81 -0.48 -5.37
N CYS A 111 -12.51 -0.29 -5.19
CA CYS A 111 -11.53 -1.37 -5.21
C CYS A 111 -10.23 -0.99 -4.48
N GLY A 112 -9.40 -2.00 -4.20
CA GLY A 112 -8.08 -1.79 -3.64
C GLY A 112 -7.17 -3.01 -3.79
N ALA A 113 -5.89 -2.78 -3.60
CA ALA A 113 -4.83 -3.78 -3.62
C ALA A 113 -3.83 -3.50 -2.49
N VAL A 114 -3.40 -4.55 -1.80
CA VAL A 114 -2.35 -4.53 -0.79
C VAL A 114 -1.33 -5.59 -1.17
N TYR A 115 -0.08 -5.21 -1.34
CA TYR A 115 0.98 -6.10 -1.79
C TYR A 115 2.11 -6.18 -0.79
N ASP A 116 2.36 -7.38 -0.27
CA ASP A 116 3.57 -7.72 0.48
C ASP A 116 4.65 -8.20 -0.50
N PRO A 117 5.67 -7.36 -0.81
CA PRO A 117 6.69 -7.71 -1.81
C PRO A 117 7.72 -8.71 -1.30
N TRP A 118 7.79 -8.94 0.01
CA TRP A 118 8.70 -9.90 0.62
C TRP A 118 8.16 -11.32 0.48
N ARG A 119 6.86 -11.50 0.74
CA ARG A 119 6.16 -12.80 0.60
C ARG A 119 5.62 -13.05 -0.80
N ASP A 120 5.58 -12.03 -1.65
CA ASP A 120 4.91 -12.06 -2.96
C ASP A 120 3.41 -12.40 -2.80
N GLU A 121 2.77 -11.73 -1.85
CA GLU A 121 1.34 -11.89 -1.56
C GLU A 121 0.58 -10.63 -2.02
N MET A 122 -0.24 -10.79 -3.06
CA MET A 122 -1.13 -9.75 -3.56
C MET A 122 -2.54 -9.97 -3.04
N PHE A 123 -2.95 -9.14 -2.08
CA PHE A 123 -4.33 -9.03 -1.62
C PHE A 123 -5.06 -8.01 -2.48
N SER A 124 -6.23 -8.34 -3.00
CA SER A 124 -6.98 -7.44 -3.86
C SER A 124 -8.47 -7.66 -3.72
N GLY A 125 -9.27 -6.64 -4.00
CA GLY A 125 -10.71 -6.76 -3.92
C GLY A 125 -11.44 -5.58 -4.54
N ALA A 126 -12.69 -5.83 -4.91
CA ALA A 126 -13.58 -4.82 -5.44
C ALA A 126 -15.01 -5.05 -4.96
N ARG A 127 -15.77 -3.96 -4.85
CA ARG A 127 -17.17 -3.97 -4.41
C ARG A 127 -17.98 -4.93 -5.30
N GLY A 128 -18.63 -5.91 -4.66
CA GLY A 128 -19.45 -6.91 -5.34
C GLY A 128 -18.68 -8.07 -5.99
N LEU A 129 -17.34 -8.01 -6.08
CA LEU A 129 -16.52 -9.05 -6.69
C LEU A 129 -15.84 -9.96 -5.64
N GLY A 130 -15.75 -9.50 -4.39
CA GLY A 130 -15.08 -10.20 -3.30
C GLY A 130 -13.60 -9.84 -3.20
N SER A 131 -12.86 -10.62 -2.41
CA SER A 131 -11.44 -10.40 -2.13
C SER A 131 -10.63 -11.66 -2.45
N PHE A 132 -9.38 -11.46 -2.82
CA PHE A 132 -8.47 -12.49 -3.31
C PHE A 132 -7.06 -12.29 -2.77
N MET A 133 -6.33 -13.37 -2.55
CA MET A 133 -4.87 -13.38 -2.39
C MET A 133 -4.28 -14.24 -3.50
N ASN A 134 -3.42 -13.69 -4.36
CA ASN A 134 -2.80 -14.43 -5.47
C ASN A 134 -3.82 -15.31 -6.23
N ASP A 135 -4.91 -14.68 -6.68
CA ASP A 135 -6.04 -15.28 -7.40
C ASP A 135 -6.91 -16.28 -6.59
N GLN A 136 -6.53 -16.60 -5.35
CA GLN A 136 -7.34 -17.42 -4.46
C GLN A 136 -8.35 -16.56 -3.70
N ARG A 137 -9.64 -16.88 -3.83
CA ARG A 137 -10.72 -16.16 -3.12
C ARG A 137 -10.56 -16.30 -1.61
N LEU A 138 -10.66 -15.17 -0.92
CA LEU A 138 -10.61 -15.07 0.53
C LEU A 138 -12.01 -15.08 1.15
N HIS A 139 -12.07 -15.53 2.40
CA HIS A 139 -13.19 -15.33 3.32
C HIS A 139 -12.59 -15.01 4.70
N VAL A 140 -13.36 -14.30 5.53
CA VAL A 140 -12.99 -14.10 6.93
C VAL A 140 -13.17 -15.41 7.72
N SER A 141 -12.52 -15.55 8.87
CA SER A 141 -12.68 -16.73 9.73
C SER A 141 -14.13 -16.90 10.23
N ASP A 142 -14.58 -18.14 10.42
CA ASP A 142 -15.88 -18.47 11.01
C ASP A 142 -15.91 -18.35 12.55
N ALA A 143 -14.91 -17.70 13.16
CA ALA A 143 -14.82 -17.58 14.62
C ALA A 143 -15.94 -16.66 15.16
N GLU A 144 -16.95 -17.25 15.79
CA GLU A 144 -18.11 -16.51 16.35
C GLU A 144 -17.83 -15.90 17.73
N THR A 145 -16.77 -16.34 18.43
CA THR A 145 -16.45 -15.89 19.78
C THR A 145 -14.99 -15.52 19.94
N LEU A 146 -14.70 -14.62 20.89
CA LEU A 146 -13.31 -14.25 21.23
C LEU A 146 -12.48 -15.44 21.73
N ARG A 147 -13.10 -16.44 22.36
CA ARG A 147 -12.41 -17.63 22.85
C ARG A 147 -11.81 -18.46 21.71
N SER A 148 -12.44 -18.42 20.54
CA SER A 148 -12.02 -19.13 19.32
C SER A 148 -11.27 -18.24 18.33
N ALA A 149 -11.01 -16.97 18.68
CA ALA A 149 -10.38 -16.00 17.79
C ALA A 149 -8.89 -15.81 18.13
N LEU A 150 -8.10 -15.55 17.09
CA LEU A 150 -6.78 -14.92 17.22
C LEU A 150 -6.94 -13.44 16.87
N VAL A 151 -6.50 -12.55 17.75
CA VAL A 151 -6.67 -11.10 17.60
C VAL A 151 -5.32 -10.44 17.31
N MET A 152 -5.29 -9.59 16.29
CA MET A 152 -4.16 -8.72 15.96
C MET A 152 -4.52 -7.27 16.31
N THR A 153 -3.57 -6.52 16.88
CA THR A 153 -3.75 -5.11 17.25
C THR A 153 -2.45 -4.33 17.01
N GLY A 154 -2.58 -3.03 16.74
CA GLY A 154 -1.48 -2.07 16.79
C GLY A 154 -1.51 -1.28 18.10
N PHE A 155 -0.37 -1.12 18.76
CA PHE A 155 -0.27 -0.27 19.95
C PHE A 155 0.02 1.17 19.53
N SER A 156 -0.65 2.16 20.16
CA SER A 156 -0.37 3.56 19.89
C SER A 156 1.03 3.94 20.39
N TYR A 157 1.87 4.47 19.51
CA TYR A 157 3.14 5.09 19.91
C TYR A 157 2.91 6.56 20.24
N THR A 158 2.29 6.85 21.39
CA THR A 158 2.17 8.23 21.85
C THR A 158 3.53 8.69 22.39
N PHE A 159 4.42 9.15 21.53
CA PHE A 159 5.50 10.02 21.98
C PHE A 159 4.86 11.37 22.30
N ARG A 160 4.76 11.71 23.59
CA ARG A 160 4.48 13.09 24.00
C ARG A 160 5.52 13.98 23.29
N LYS A 161 5.06 14.84 22.38
CA LYS A 161 5.84 15.97 21.89
C LYS A 161 6.15 16.92 23.04
#